data_AF-A0A1L5NR85-F1
#
_entry.id   AF-A0A1L5NR85-F1
#
_cell.length_a   1.000
_cell.length_b   1.000
_cell.length_c   1.000
_cell.angle_alpha   90.00
_cell.angle_beta   90.00
_cell.angle_gamma   90.00
#
_symmetry.space_group_name_H-M   'P 1'
#
loop_
_entity.id
_entity.type
_entity.pdbx_description
1 polymer ?
#
loop_
_entity_poly.entity_id
_entity_poly.type
_entity_poly.pdbx_seq_one_letter_code
_entity_poly.pdbx_strand_id
1 'polypeptide(L)'
;MAYASTIPGHPAITIPYGRDEKGIPFGLQIIARRHDDLGLLAIAAELEQVIAGDSDLAPRSPDLDMLKSAPPLGAAEGFCTF
;
A
#
# COMPACT_ATOMS: atom_id res chain seq x y z
N MET A 1 -12.48 -5.91 -4.26
CA MET A 1 -13.19 -5.51 -5.50
C MET A 1 -12.35 -4.49 -6.26
N ALA A 2 -11.32 -4.93 -7.00
CA ALA A 2 -10.47 -4.02 -7.79
C ALA A 2 -11.14 -3.52 -9.08
N TYR A 3 -12.20 -4.20 -9.54
CA TYR A 3 -12.87 -3.89 -10.81
C TYR A 3 -13.86 -2.73 -10.73
N ALA A 4 -14.27 -2.33 -9.52
CA ALA A 4 -15.24 -1.26 -9.33
C ALA A 4 -14.72 0.12 -9.78
N SER A 5 -13.41 0.36 -9.72
CA SER A 5 -12.76 1.57 -10.24
C SER A 5 -12.41 1.43 -11.73
N THR A 6 -11.82 0.29 -12.12
CA THR A 6 -11.28 0.08 -13.48
C THR A 6 -12.35 0.02 -14.56
N ILE A 7 -13.45 -0.70 -14.35
CA ILE A 7 -14.52 -0.85 -15.35
C ILE A 7 -15.13 0.51 -15.73
N PRO A 8 -15.52 1.36 -14.76
CA PRO A 8 -16.07 2.68 -15.07
C PRO A 8 -15.01 3.78 -15.31
N GLY A 9 -13.71 3.48 -15.20
CA GLY A 9 -12.62 4.43 -15.42
C GLY A 9 -12.48 5.50 -14.33
N HIS A 10 -12.77 5.14 -13.07
CA HIS A 10 -12.57 6.04 -11.93
C HIS A 10 -11.11 6.00 -11.47
N PRO A 11 -10.48 7.15 -11.18
CA PRO A 11 -9.15 7.18 -10.60
C PRO A 11 -9.19 6.57 -9.19
N ALA A 12 -8.17 5.79 -8.86
CA ALA A 12 -8.03 5.13 -7.57
C ALA A 12 -6.57 5.14 -7.11
N ILE A 13 -6.36 5.29 -5.81
CA ILE A 13 -5.04 5.24 -5.15
C ILE A 13 -5.14 4.36 -3.91
N THR A 14 -4.09 3.60 -3.63
CA THR A 14 -3.98 2.80 -2.40
C THR A 14 -2.82 3.35 -1.58
N ILE A 15 -3.10 3.72 -0.33
CA ILE A 15 -2.10 4.19 0.64
C ILE A 15 -1.94 3.17 1.77
N PRO A 16 -0.78 3.08 2.44
CA PRO A 16 -0.61 2.20 3.59
C PRO A 16 -1.51 2.63 4.76
N TYR A 17 -2.10 1.66 5.46
CA TYR A 17 -3.00 1.92 6.59
C TYR A 17 -2.76 0.91 7.72
N GLY A 18 -1.54 0.86 8.25
CA GLY A 18 -1.19 -0.02 9.37
C GLY A 18 -1.01 -1.51 9.03
N ARG A 19 -1.11 -2.34 10.07
CA ARG A 19 -0.91 -3.79 10.03
C ARG A 19 -2.03 -4.50 10.78
N ASP A 20 -2.35 -5.72 10.36
CA ASP A 20 -3.27 -6.58 11.11
C ASP A 20 -2.63 -7.16 12.39
N GLU A 21 -3.39 -7.96 13.13
CA GLU A 21 -2.93 -8.63 14.37
C GLU A 21 -1.72 -9.55 14.17
N LYS A 22 -1.47 -10.01 12.93
CA LYS A 22 -0.32 -10.85 12.56
C LYS A 22 0.85 -10.02 12.05
N GLY A 23 0.74 -8.69 12.08
CA GLY A 23 1.74 -7.78 11.57
C GLY A 23 1.76 -7.70 10.04
N ILE A 24 0.73 -8.15 9.32
CA ILE A 24 0.67 -8.07 7.86
C ILE A 24 0.21 -6.67 7.45
N PRO A 25 0.94 -5.95 6.58
CA PRO A 25 0.54 -4.62 6.14
C PRO A 25 -0.72 -4.68 5.28
N PHE A 26 -1.63 -3.75 5.48
CA PHE A 26 -2.79 -3.56 4.61
C PHE A 26 -2.92 -2.11 4.16
N GLY A 27 -3.65 -1.91 3.06
CA GLY A 27 -3.81 -0.60 2.42
C GLY A 27 -5.27 -0.16 2.37
N LEU A 28 -5.45 1.16 2.37
CA LEU A 28 -6.73 1.82 2.15
C LEU A 28 -6.82 2.29 0.70
N GLN A 29 -7.80 1.79 -0.06
CA GLN A 29 -8.05 2.21 -1.43
C GLN A 29 -9.12 3.30 -1.46
N ILE A 30 -8.76 4.44 -2.04
CA ILE A 30 -9.63 5.60 -2.22
C ILE A 30 -9.98 5.67 -3.71
N ILE A 31 -11.26 5.87 -4.01
CA ILE A 31 -11.77 5.97 -5.39
C ILE A 31 -12.46 7.32 -5.52
N ALA A 32 -11.99 8.14 -6.46
CA ALA A 32 -12.56 9.44 -6.75
C ALA A 32 -13.50 9.36 -7.95
N ARG A 33 -14.25 10.45 -8.19
CA ARG A 33 -15.08 10.60 -9.39
C ARG A 33 -14.18 10.56 -10.64
N ARG A 34 -14.76 10.13 -11.75
CA ARG A 34 -14.06 10.12 -13.04
C ARG A 34 -13.48 11.51 -13.36
N HIS A 35 -12.20 11.56 -13.74
CA HIS A 35 -11.42 12.77 -14.04
C HIS A 35 -11.08 13.69 -12.84
N ASP A 36 -11.28 13.22 -11.59
CA ASP A 36 -11.00 13.98 -10.37
C ASP A 36 -9.68 13.55 -9.70
N ASP A 37 -8.64 13.37 -10.52
CA ASP A 37 -7.31 12.90 -10.09
C ASP A 37 -6.65 13.87 -9.09
N LEU A 38 -6.81 15.18 -9.30
CA LEU A 38 -6.26 16.18 -8.38
C LEU A 38 -6.94 16.14 -7.01
N GLY A 39 -8.28 15.99 -6.98
CA GLY A 39 -9.03 15.83 -5.74
C GLY A 39 -8.65 14.55 -5.01
N LEU A 40 -8.45 13.45 -5.75
CA LEU A 40 -7.97 12.19 -5.20
C LEU A 40 -6.60 12.34 -4.51
N LEU A 41 -5.65 13.00 -5.17
CA LEU A 41 -4.31 13.22 -4.63
C LEU A 41 -4.34 14.12 -3.38
N ALA A 42 -5.16 15.17 -3.39
CA ALA A 42 -5.31 16.04 -2.22
C ALA A 42 -5.85 15.27 -1.01
N ILE A 43 -6.89 14.44 -1.21
CA ILE A 43 -7.46 13.61 -0.14
C ILE A 43 -6.43 12.58 0.35
N ALA A 44 -5.71 11.93 -0.56
CA ALA A 44 -4.69 10.95 -0.19
C ALA A 44 -3.57 11.58 0.65
N ALA A 45 -3.08 12.76 0.27
CA ALA A 45 -2.04 13.47 1.00
C ALA A 45 -2.48 13.88 2.42
N GLU A 46 -3.72 14.36 2.58
CA GLU A 46 -4.26 14.69 3.90
C GLU A 46 -4.42 13.44 4.78
N LEU A 47 -4.91 12.33 4.20
CA LEU A 47 -5.02 11.07 4.91
C LEU A 47 -3.65 10.54 5.33
N GLU A 48 -2.64 10.60 4.47
CA GLU A 48 -1.26 10.20 4.82
C GLU A 48 -0.72 11.01 6.01
N GLN A 49 -0.99 12.32 6.09
CA GLN A 49 -0.58 13.14 7.23
C GLN A 49 -1.26 12.71 8.53
N VAL A 50 -2.57 12.43 8.48
CA VAL A 50 -3.33 11.94 9.64
C VAL A 50 -2.81 10.56 10.08
N ILE A 51 -2.58 9.65 9.14
CA ILE A 51 -2.08 8.31 9.39
C ILE A 51 -0.66 8.33 9.96
N ALA A 52 0.22 9.20 9.46
CA ALA A 52 1.59 9.34 9.96
C ALA A 52 1.64 9.81 11.43
N GLY A 53 0.59 10.49 11.91
CA GLY A 53 0.45 10.90 13.31
C GLY A 53 0.05 9.78 14.28
N ASP A 54 -0.36 8.61 13.76
CA ASP A 54 -0.82 7.46 14.55
C ASP A 54 0.22 6.33 14.51
N SER A 55 0.71 5.89 15.67
CA SER A 55 1.78 4.88 15.78
C SER A 55 1.41 3.50 15.24
N ASP A 56 0.12 3.17 15.21
CA ASP A 56 -0.37 1.86 14.80
C ASP A 56 -0.68 1.81 13.30
N LEU A 57 -1.04 2.96 12.73
CA LEU A 57 -1.38 3.09 11.30
C LEU A 57 -0.20 3.57 10.45
N ALA A 58 0.79 4.23 11.05
CA ALA A 58 1.93 4.81 10.35
C ALA A 58 2.65 3.77 9.47
N PRO A 59 2.94 4.11 8.20
CA PRO A 59 3.73 3.26 7.33
C PRO A 59 5.12 3.02 7.94
N ARG A 60 5.55 1.77 8.00
CA ARG A 60 6.93 1.43 8.37
C ARG A 60 7.70 1.08 7.11
N SER A 61 8.79 1.79 6.86
CA SER A 61 9.72 1.46 5.80
C SER A 61 10.27 0.04 6.00
N PRO A 62 10.50 -0.71 4.91
CA PRO A 62 11.15 -2.01 5.01
C PRO A 62 12.57 -1.87 5.59
N ASP A 63 12.98 -2.84 6.40
CA ASP A 63 14.35 -2.91 6.94
C ASP A 63 15.32 -3.25 5.81
N LEU A 64 16.00 -2.22 5.31
CA LEU A 64 16.91 -2.35 4.17
C LEU A 64 18.19 -3.11 4.51
N ASP A 65 18.66 -3.06 5.76
CA ASP A 65 19.89 -3.74 6.15
C ASP A 65 19.65 -5.24 6.36
N MET A 66 18.49 -5.59 6.94
CA MET A 66 18.00 -6.97 6.94
C MET A 66 17.91 -7.51 5.51
N LEU A 67 17.28 -6.77 4.58
CA LEU A 67 17.12 -7.21 3.19
C LEU A 67 18.45 -7.44 2.46
N LYS A 68 19.48 -6.63 2.73
CA LYS A 68 20.81 -6.82 2.13
C LYS A 68 21.51 -8.08 2.65
N SER A 69 21.27 -8.44 3.91
CA SER A 69 21.85 -9.63 4.54
C SER A 69 21.07 -10.92 4.27
N ALA A 70 19.85 -10.81 3.74
CA ALA A 70 18.98 -11.95 3.49
C ALA A 70 19.53 -12.84 2.35
N PRO A 71 19.34 -14.18 2.43
CA PRO A 71 19.67 -15.08 1.33
C PRO A 71 18.97 -14.69 0.03
N PRO A 72 19.55 -14.99 -1.15
CA PRO A 72 18.89 -14.74 -2.42
C PRO A 72 17.52 -15.43 -2.51
N LEU A 73 16.52 -14.75 -3.07
CA LEU A 73 15.16 -15.29 -3.18
C LEU A 73 15.10 -16.62 -3.96
N GLY A 74 16.01 -16.82 -4.91
CA GLY A 74 16.13 -18.07 -5.67
C GLY A 74 16.56 -19.29 -4.84
N ALA A 75 17.09 -19.07 -3.63
CA ALA A 75 17.42 -20.14 -2.69
C ALA A 75 16.27 -20.43 -1.69
N ALA A 76 15.17 -19.68 -1.77
CA ALA A 76 14.02 -19.89 -0.89
C ALA A 76 13.27 -21.19 -1.24
N GLU A 77 12.81 -21.89 -0.21
CA GLU A 77 11.97 -23.08 -0.38
C GLU A 77 10.67 -22.72 -1.14
N GLY A 78 10.36 -23.48 -2.18
CA GLY A 78 9.18 -23.21 -3.02
C GLY A 78 9.35 -22.11 -4.07
N PHE A 79 10.57 -21.62 -4.32
CA PHE A 79 10.83 -20.69 -5.41
C PHE A 79 10.52 -21.34 -6.77
N CYS A 80 9.52 -20.83 -7.49
CA CYS A 80 9.15 -21.33 -8.81
C CYS A 80 10.16 -20.87 -9.88
N THR A 81 10.85 -21.82 -10.50
CA THR A 81 11.64 -21.59 -11.72
C THR A 81 10.81 -21.97 -12.95
N PHE A 82 10.89 -21.18 -14.02
CA PHE A 82 10.29 -21.50 -15.32
C PHE A 82 11.15 -22.47 -16.13
#